data_AF-A0A966IRV0-F1
#
_entry.id   AF-A0A966IRV0-F1
#
_cell.length_a   1.000
_cell.length_b   1.000
_cell.length_c   1.000
_cell.angle_alpha   90.00
_cell.angle_beta   90.00
_cell.angle_gamma   90.00
#
_symmetry.space_group_name_H-M   'P 1'
#
loop_
_entity.id
_entity.type
_entity.pdbx_description
1 polymer ?
#
loop_
_entity_poly.entity_id
_entity_poly.type
_entity_poly.pdbx_seq_one_letter_code
_entity_poly.pdbx_strand_id
1 'polypeptide(L)'
;MAIRGLPKPHQDEVKITGSDPVLKTNFRLGESAAAALASVGVAVNDLWELKTGRRQSVAIDARAAAAALKSKDFYQAKTADGSFKKITDAGHEANRGLTGIYQTKDGRWALPHFGLDHLRRRMLNLLQADADKNSIAKAVAKWDARELEAAIDENRVCGGMIRTHDEWLNEPHGKIIAAKPTVEIIKIGDSEPEPMPAGERPLSGIKALDLTRILAGPITGRTLAEHGADVLMVSAPHLPQVWSYVGDTSHGKRSCFLDLRNDGDKDTLLDLVKGADVFSQGYRPDTIGQLGFGPEQLAEARPGLIYVSISCYGADGPFSHRAGWEQIAQIMTGIAAEE
;
A
#
# COMPACT_ATOMS: atom_id res chain seq x y z
N MET A 1 2.10 8.81 -15.85
CA MET A 1 3.10 9.11 -16.91
C MET A 1 3.90 10.40 -16.69
N ALA A 2 3.29 11.51 -16.25
CA ALA A 2 4.00 12.79 -16.05
C ALA A 2 5.25 12.68 -15.16
N ILE A 3 5.21 11.81 -14.14
CA ILE A 3 6.32 11.54 -13.22
C ILE A 3 7.63 11.13 -13.93
N ARG A 4 7.55 10.54 -15.13
CA ARG A 4 8.73 10.07 -15.87
C ARG A 4 9.63 11.22 -16.33
N GLY A 5 9.08 12.44 -16.47
CA GLY A 5 9.81 13.54 -17.11
C GLY A 5 10.17 13.27 -18.58
N LEU A 6 9.57 12.23 -19.20
CA LEU A 6 9.80 11.79 -20.56
C LEU A 6 8.55 12.01 -21.43
N PRO A 7 8.71 12.11 -22.77
CA PRO A 7 7.58 12.08 -23.69
C PRO A 7 6.67 10.87 -23.49
N LYS A 8 5.43 10.97 -23.98
CA LYS A 8 4.53 9.81 -24.03
C LYS A 8 5.19 8.67 -24.83
N PRO A 9 4.97 7.40 -24.45
CA PRO A 9 5.45 6.26 -25.23
C PRO A 9 4.88 6.32 -26.65
N HIS A 10 5.58 5.68 -27.61
CA HIS A 10 5.09 5.59 -28.98
C HIS A 10 3.70 4.94 -29.03
N GLN A 11 2.88 5.31 -30.02
CA GLN A 11 1.50 4.81 -30.13
C GLN A 11 1.42 3.28 -30.17
N ASP A 12 2.40 2.62 -30.78
CA ASP A 12 2.45 1.16 -30.92
C ASP A 12 3.22 0.48 -29.77
N GLU A 13 3.76 1.23 -28.81
CA GLU A 13 4.52 0.68 -27.69
C GLU A 13 3.59 0.00 -26.68
N VAL A 14 2.38 0.53 -26.45
CA VAL A 14 1.46 0.03 -25.43
C VAL A 14 0.15 -0.41 -26.06
N LYS A 15 -0.23 -1.66 -25.83
CA LYS A 15 -1.52 -2.22 -26.26
C LYS A 15 -2.31 -2.73 -25.07
N ILE A 16 -3.48 -2.13 -24.82
CA ILE A 16 -4.45 -2.65 -23.85
C ILE A 16 -5.58 -3.35 -24.61
N THR A 17 -5.90 -4.59 -24.24
CA THR A 17 -7.01 -5.38 -24.81
C THR A 17 -8.08 -5.68 -23.77
N GLY A 18 -9.29 -5.99 -24.23
CA GLY A 18 -10.44 -6.15 -23.34
C GLY A 18 -11.00 -4.80 -22.89
N SER A 19 -12.14 -4.84 -22.22
CA SER A 19 -12.83 -3.64 -21.72
C SER A 19 -13.66 -3.98 -20.48
N ASP A 20 -13.99 -2.96 -19.71
CA ASP A 20 -14.99 -3.08 -18.65
C ASP A 20 -16.43 -3.23 -19.20
N PRO A 21 -17.37 -3.74 -18.39
CA PRO A 21 -17.18 -4.21 -17.02
C PRO A 21 -16.57 -5.62 -16.95
N VAL A 22 -15.50 -5.78 -16.19
CA VAL A 22 -15.00 -7.13 -15.78
C VAL A 22 -15.53 -7.51 -14.39
N LEU A 23 -15.68 -6.52 -13.51
CA LEU A 23 -16.19 -6.66 -12.16
C LEU A 23 -17.56 -5.99 -12.05
N LYS A 24 -18.40 -6.46 -11.12
CA LYS A 24 -19.71 -5.85 -10.83
C LYS A 24 -19.52 -4.62 -9.94
N THR A 25 -19.29 -3.47 -10.57
CA THR A 25 -19.01 -2.16 -9.96
C THR A 25 -19.37 -1.08 -10.98
N ASN A 26 -19.62 0.15 -10.52
CA ASN A 26 -19.85 1.30 -11.39
C ASN A 26 -18.53 1.87 -11.95
N PHE A 27 -17.38 1.41 -11.44
CA PHE A 27 -16.05 1.86 -11.84
C PHE A 27 -15.42 0.97 -12.90
N ARG A 28 -14.63 1.60 -13.79
CA ARG A 28 -13.82 0.92 -14.82
C ARG A 28 -12.56 0.30 -14.23
N LEU A 29 -12.73 -0.65 -13.30
CA LEU A 29 -11.60 -1.24 -12.55
C LEU A 29 -10.68 -2.10 -13.43
N GLY A 30 -11.20 -2.78 -14.45
CA GLY A 30 -10.37 -3.59 -15.36
C GLY A 30 -9.45 -2.73 -16.21
N GLU A 31 -9.99 -1.68 -16.84
CA GLU A 31 -9.23 -0.71 -17.63
C GLU A 31 -8.29 0.11 -16.74
N SER A 32 -8.72 0.50 -15.54
CA SER A 32 -7.86 1.25 -14.60
C SER A 32 -6.67 0.42 -14.11
N ALA A 33 -6.90 -0.86 -13.76
CA ALA A 33 -5.83 -1.78 -13.40
C ALA A 33 -4.88 -2.02 -14.59
N ALA A 34 -5.43 -2.19 -15.80
CA ALA A 34 -4.62 -2.35 -17.00
C ALA A 34 -3.76 -1.13 -17.29
N ALA A 35 -4.30 0.08 -17.12
CA ALA A 35 -3.55 1.32 -17.29
C ALA A 35 -2.43 1.49 -16.25
N ALA A 36 -2.67 1.08 -15.00
CA ALA A 36 -1.65 1.09 -13.96
C ALA A 36 -0.50 0.10 -14.29
N LEU A 37 -0.83 -1.14 -14.66
CA LEU A 37 0.16 -2.15 -15.06
C LEU A 37 0.91 -1.74 -16.34
N ALA A 38 0.23 -1.16 -17.32
CA ALA A 38 0.87 -0.61 -18.51
C ALA A 38 1.85 0.51 -18.17
N SER A 39 1.50 1.38 -17.20
CA SER A 39 2.40 2.44 -16.73
C SER A 39 3.66 1.88 -16.07
N VAL A 40 3.53 0.80 -15.29
CA VAL A 40 4.69 0.05 -14.75
C VAL A 40 5.53 -0.52 -15.90
N GLY A 41 4.89 -1.18 -16.87
CA GLY A 41 5.57 -1.74 -18.04
C GLY A 41 6.38 -0.71 -18.81
N VAL A 42 5.83 0.50 -19.05
CA VAL A 42 6.55 1.59 -19.71
C VAL A 42 7.71 2.10 -18.86
N ALA A 43 7.52 2.28 -17.54
CA ALA A 43 8.60 2.74 -16.67
C ALA A 43 9.77 1.75 -16.64
N VAL A 44 9.47 0.44 -16.60
CA VAL A 44 10.46 -0.63 -16.69
C VAL A 44 11.16 -0.62 -18.06
N ASN A 45 10.43 -0.31 -19.13
CA ASN A 45 10.99 -0.19 -20.48
C ASN A 45 11.98 0.98 -20.59
N ASP A 46 11.70 2.11 -19.90
CA ASP A 46 12.65 3.23 -19.82
C ASP A 46 13.95 2.84 -19.13
N LEU A 47 13.86 2.11 -18.02
CA LEU A 47 15.04 1.62 -17.30
C LEU A 47 15.82 0.60 -18.15
N TRP A 48 15.13 -0.20 -18.94
CA TRP A 48 15.76 -1.14 -19.86
C TRP A 48 16.45 -0.47 -21.04
N GLU A 49 15.85 0.60 -21.58
CA GLU A 49 16.48 1.43 -22.60
C GLU A 49 17.70 2.15 -22.05
N LEU A 50 17.60 2.74 -20.85
CA LEU A 50 18.73 3.37 -20.18
C LEU A 50 19.89 2.38 -19.98
N LYS A 51 19.57 1.11 -19.68
CA LYS A 51 20.58 0.06 -19.47
C LYS A 51 21.16 -0.51 -20.76
N THR A 52 20.37 -0.64 -21.82
CA THR A 52 20.75 -1.44 -23.01
C THR A 52 20.61 -0.75 -24.35
N GLY A 53 20.06 0.46 -24.39
CA GLY A 53 19.67 1.18 -25.60
C GLY A 53 18.50 0.55 -26.35
N ARG A 54 17.77 -0.40 -25.73
CA ARG A 54 16.67 -1.13 -26.38
C ARG A 54 15.35 -0.92 -25.65
N ARG A 55 14.26 -0.84 -26.42
CA ARG A 55 12.87 -0.85 -25.93
C ARG A 55 12.13 -2.09 -26.41
N GLN A 56 11.08 -2.45 -25.67
CA GLN A 56 10.14 -3.52 -25.97
C GLN A 56 8.72 -2.95 -26.12
N SER A 57 7.78 -3.74 -26.62
CA SER A 57 6.35 -3.42 -26.56
C SER A 57 5.71 -4.00 -25.29
N VAL A 58 4.70 -3.32 -24.78
CA VAL A 58 3.94 -3.65 -23.58
C VAL A 58 2.51 -4.00 -23.98
N ALA A 59 2.03 -5.18 -23.58
CA ALA A 59 0.66 -5.61 -23.83
C ALA A 59 0.00 -6.05 -22.51
N ILE A 60 -1.19 -5.51 -22.23
CA ILE A 60 -1.96 -5.81 -21.01
C ILE A 60 -3.40 -6.14 -21.38
N ASP A 61 -3.92 -7.24 -20.85
CA ASP A 61 -5.33 -7.59 -20.97
C ASP A 61 -6.12 -7.10 -19.75
N ALA A 62 -7.21 -6.36 -19.97
CA ALA A 62 -8.03 -5.75 -18.91
C ALA A 62 -8.70 -6.79 -18.00
N ARG A 63 -9.05 -7.97 -18.53
CA ARG A 63 -9.63 -9.06 -17.73
C ARG A 63 -8.56 -9.72 -16.84
N ALA A 64 -7.35 -9.91 -17.36
CA ALA A 64 -6.21 -10.38 -16.57
C ALA A 64 -5.82 -9.35 -15.49
N ALA A 65 -5.80 -8.06 -15.84
CA ALA A 65 -5.51 -6.98 -14.90
C ALA A 65 -6.56 -6.92 -13.76
N ALA A 66 -7.85 -7.04 -14.10
CA ALA A 66 -8.92 -7.14 -13.11
C ALA A 66 -8.79 -8.38 -12.22
N ALA A 67 -8.35 -9.53 -12.77
CA ALA A 67 -8.09 -10.72 -11.97
C ALA A 67 -6.92 -10.53 -10.99
N ALA A 68 -5.90 -9.75 -11.37
CA ALA A 68 -4.77 -9.43 -10.49
C ALA A 68 -5.20 -8.63 -9.24
N LEU A 69 -6.29 -7.84 -9.30
CA LEU A 69 -6.87 -7.17 -8.12
C LEU A 69 -7.39 -8.17 -7.07
N LYS A 70 -7.54 -9.45 -7.44
CA LYS A 70 -7.98 -10.55 -6.58
C LYS A 70 -6.92 -11.64 -6.45
N SER A 71 -5.64 -11.34 -6.72
CA SER A 71 -4.53 -12.31 -6.71
C SER A 71 -4.50 -13.19 -5.45
N LYS A 72 -4.71 -12.59 -4.26
CA LYS A 72 -4.79 -13.32 -2.99
C LYS A 72 -5.82 -14.46 -2.98
N ASP A 73 -6.90 -14.34 -3.77
CA ASP A 73 -7.96 -15.35 -3.79
C ASP A 73 -7.59 -16.57 -4.64
N PHE A 74 -6.59 -16.42 -5.51
CA PHE A 74 -6.00 -17.48 -6.32
C PHE A 74 -4.75 -18.08 -5.67
N TYR A 75 -4.21 -17.48 -4.61
CA TYR A 75 -3.05 -18.01 -3.91
C TYR A 75 -3.36 -19.33 -3.18
N GLN A 76 -2.63 -20.37 -3.54
CA GLN A 76 -2.78 -21.72 -3.00
C GLN A 76 -1.40 -22.31 -2.70
N ALA A 77 -1.34 -23.17 -1.67
CA ALA A 77 -0.16 -24.00 -1.43
C ALA A 77 -0.44 -25.45 -1.80
N LYS A 78 0.60 -26.11 -2.31
CA LYS A 78 0.58 -27.54 -2.56
C LYS A 78 0.62 -28.30 -1.23
N THR A 79 -0.28 -29.25 -1.04
CA THR A 79 -0.34 -30.14 0.12
C THR A 79 0.52 -31.38 -0.08
N ALA A 80 0.74 -32.15 0.99
CA ALA A 80 1.59 -33.34 0.96
C ALA A 80 1.11 -34.42 -0.03
N ASP A 81 -0.21 -34.50 -0.28
CA ASP A 81 -0.84 -35.40 -1.25
C ASP A 81 -0.78 -34.89 -2.70
N GLY A 82 -0.20 -33.72 -2.92
CA GLY A 82 -0.07 -33.09 -4.24
C GLY A 82 -1.26 -32.24 -4.69
N SER A 83 -2.33 -32.15 -3.90
CA SER A 83 -3.44 -31.22 -4.16
C SER A 83 -3.10 -29.77 -3.79
N PHE A 84 -3.99 -28.82 -4.07
CA PHE A 84 -3.80 -27.41 -3.76
C PHE A 84 -4.88 -26.92 -2.81
N LYS A 85 -4.45 -26.24 -1.74
CA LYS A 85 -5.36 -25.64 -0.75
C LYS A 85 -5.16 -24.14 -0.70
N LYS A 86 -6.26 -23.39 -0.67
CA LYS A 86 -6.23 -21.95 -0.46
C LYS A 86 -5.59 -21.63 0.89
N ILE A 87 -4.64 -20.70 0.89
CA ILE A 87 -4.04 -20.19 2.12
C ILE A 87 -4.96 -19.12 2.68
N THR A 88 -5.33 -19.28 3.96
CA THR A 88 -6.25 -18.38 4.64
C THR A 88 -5.75 -18.09 6.05
N ASP A 89 -6.00 -16.88 6.51
CA ASP A 89 -5.69 -16.44 7.87
C ASP A 89 -6.99 -16.32 8.65
N ALA A 90 -7.41 -17.40 9.33
CA ALA A 90 -8.75 -17.48 9.94
C ALA A 90 -9.04 -16.31 10.90
N GLY A 91 -8.06 -15.88 11.71
CA GLY A 91 -8.22 -14.72 12.60
C GLY A 91 -8.39 -13.41 11.82
N HIS A 92 -7.63 -13.22 10.74
CA HIS A 92 -7.78 -12.05 9.88
C HIS A 92 -9.14 -12.06 9.14
N GLU A 93 -9.61 -13.20 8.64
CA GLU A 93 -10.92 -13.31 8.00
C GLU A 93 -12.06 -13.07 8.98
N ALA A 94 -11.96 -13.54 10.24
CA ALA A 94 -12.92 -13.22 11.29
C ALA A 94 -12.97 -11.70 11.55
N ASN A 95 -11.81 -11.05 11.63
CA ASN A 95 -11.70 -9.60 11.81
C ASN A 95 -12.26 -8.82 10.62
N ARG A 96 -11.95 -9.26 9.40
CA ARG A 96 -12.50 -8.71 8.16
C ARG A 96 -14.02 -8.87 8.14
N GLY A 97 -14.53 -9.98 8.65
CA GLY A 97 -15.95 -10.22 8.86
C GLY A 97 -16.63 -9.17 9.72
N LEU A 98 -15.94 -8.57 10.71
CA LEU A 98 -16.48 -7.49 11.55
C LEU A 98 -16.38 -6.10 10.90
N THR A 99 -15.48 -5.94 9.92
CA THR A 99 -15.33 -4.65 9.22
C THR A 99 -16.53 -4.46 8.30
N GLY A 100 -17.21 -3.32 8.47
CA GLY A 100 -18.45 -3.04 7.75
C GLY A 100 -18.92 -1.62 7.96
N ILE A 101 -19.98 -1.29 7.23
CA ILE A 101 -20.63 0.02 7.26
C ILE A 101 -21.83 -0.05 8.21
N TYR A 102 -21.89 0.87 9.16
CA TYR A 102 -22.92 0.91 10.21
C TYR A 102 -23.55 2.31 10.28
N GLN A 103 -24.86 2.34 10.50
CA GLN A 103 -25.60 3.60 10.59
C GLN A 103 -25.38 4.25 11.97
N THR A 104 -25.16 5.56 11.97
CA THR A 104 -24.95 6.40 13.16
C THR A 104 -26.26 7.07 13.61
N LYS A 105 -26.27 7.67 14.79
CA LYS A 105 -27.44 8.31 15.44
C LYS A 105 -28.06 9.42 14.59
N ASP A 106 -27.23 10.18 13.89
CA ASP A 106 -27.57 11.28 12.96
C ASP A 106 -28.03 10.78 11.58
N GLY A 107 -28.23 9.47 11.39
CA GLY A 107 -28.66 8.87 10.12
C GLY A 107 -27.58 8.79 9.05
N ARG A 108 -26.34 9.20 9.39
CA ARG A 108 -25.14 9.02 8.57
C ARG A 108 -24.61 7.59 8.71
N TRP A 109 -23.44 7.33 8.11
CA TRP A 109 -22.80 6.02 8.14
C TRP A 109 -21.32 6.14 8.46
N ALA A 110 -20.79 5.15 9.17
CA ALA A 110 -19.38 5.05 9.51
C ALA A 110 -18.86 3.63 9.33
N LEU A 111 -17.55 3.51 9.08
CA LEU A 111 -16.84 2.25 8.97
C LEU A 111 -15.76 2.17 10.07
N PRO A 112 -16.02 1.50 11.20
CA PRO A 112 -14.98 1.03 12.10
C PRO A 112 -14.25 -0.17 11.48
N HIS A 113 -12.92 -0.14 11.47
CA HIS A 113 -12.09 -1.17 10.84
C HIS A 113 -11.40 -2.07 11.87
N PHE A 114 -11.42 -3.38 11.65
CA PHE A 114 -10.98 -4.38 12.65
C PHE A 114 -9.83 -5.28 12.18
N GLY A 115 -9.24 -5.06 11.00
CA GLY A 115 -8.38 -6.05 10.29
C GLY A 115 -7.15 -6.62 11.02
N LEU A 116 -6.71 -6.07 12.15
CA LEU A 116 -5.64 -6.64 12.99
C LEU A 116 -6.12 -6.77 14.44
N ASP A 117 -5.74 -7.84 15.14
CA ASP A 117 -6.29 -8.18 16.47
C ASP A 117 -6.11 -7.09 17.52
N HIS A 118 -4.98 -6.40 17.52
CA HIS A 118 -4.74 -5.30 18.46
C HIS A 118 -5.61 -4.07 18.14
N LEU A 119 -5.85 -3.77 16.85
CA LEU A 119 -6.76 -2.71 16.42
C LEU A 119 -8.21 -3.09 16.70
N ARG A 120 -8.59 -4.35 16.47
CA ARG A 120 -9.92 -4.87 16.81
C ARG A 120 -10.23 -4.66 18.28
N ARG A 121 -9.35 -5.16 19.17
CA ARG A 121 -9.56 -5.02 20.62
C ARG A 121 -9.73 -3.57 21.04
N ARG A 122 -8.91 -2.67 20.49
CA ARG A 122 -8.99 -1.24 20.80
C ARG A 122 -10.26 -0.59 20.27
N MET A 123 -10.70 -0.95 19.06
CA MET A 123 -11.97 -0.47 18.48
C MET A 123 -13.18 -0.96 19.26
N LEU A 124 -13.21 -2.25 19.64
CA LEU A 124 -14.30 -2.82 20.44
C LEU A 124 -14.37 -2.18 21.83
N ASN A 125 -13.21 -1.89 22.44
CA ASN A 125 -13.16 -1.13 23.68
C ASN A 125 -13.65 0.31 23.50
N LEU A 126 -13.30 1.00 22.41
CA LEU A 126 -13.85 2.33 22.12
C LEU A 126 -15.38 2.29 22.02
N LEU A 127 -15.90 1.33 21.25
CA LEU A 127 -17.34 1.20 21.01
C LEU A 127 -18.11 0.63 22.21
N GLN A 128 -17.41 0.03 23.19
CA GLN A 128 -18.01 -0.77 24.26
C GLN A 128 -18.93 -1.86 23.68
N ALA A 129 -18.39 -2.60 22.70
CA ALA A 129 -19.11 -3.61 21.92
C ALA A 129 -18.41 -4.97 21.96
N ASP A 130 -19.17 -6.02 21.74
CA ASP A 130 -18.64 -7.36 21.52
C ASP A 130 -18.17 -7.53 20.08
N ALA A 131 -17.37 -8.58 19.83
CA ALA A 131 -16.94 -8.99 18.49
C ALA A 131 -18.08 -9.63 17.68
N ASP A 132 -19.18 -8.90 17.52
CA ASP A 132 -20.41 -9.28 16.85
C ASP A 132 -20.99 -8.08 16.09
N LYS A 133 -21.50 -8.31 14.87
CA LYS A 133 -22.01 -7.23 14.02
C LYS A 133 -23.20 -6.50 14.63
N ASN A 134 -24.09 -7.19 15.33
CA ASN A 134 -25.26 -6.55 15.93
C ASN A 134 -24.87 -5.73 17.16
N SER A 135 -23.94 -6.22 17.97
CA SER A 135 -23.37 -5.48 19.09
C SER A 135 -22.67 -4.20 18.60
N ILE A 136 -21.84 -4.31 17.56
CA ILE A 136 -21.17 -3.17 16.92
C ILE A 136 -22.20 -2.18 16.35
N ALA A 137 -23.22 -2.65 15.62
CA ALA A 137 -24.25 -1.78 15.04
C ALA A 137 -24.99 -0.98 16.12
N LYS A 138 -25.38 -1.64 17.23
CA LYS A 138 -26.04 -0.97 18.38
C LYS A 138 -25.13 0.04 19.06
N ALA A 139 -23.83 -0.21 19.11
CA ALA A 139 -22.87 0.73 19.66
C ALA A 139 -22.69 1.95 18.76
N VAL A 140 -22.46 1.75 17.46
CA VAL A 140 -22.29 2.82 16.46
C VAL A 140 -23.52 3.71 16.37
N ALA A 141 -24.73 3.14 16.46
CA ALA A 141 -26.00 3.89 16.42
C ALA A 141 -26.20 4.89 17.58
N LYS A 142 -25.30 4.91 18.58
CA LYS A 142 -25.32 5.89 19.69
C LYS A 142 -24.49 7.14 19.40
N TRP A 143 -23.64 7.11 18.38
CA TRP A 143 -22.72 8.18 18.05
C TRP A 143 -23.23 9.02 16.88
N ASP A 144 -22.91 10.31 16.87
CA ASP A 144 -22.93 11.09 15.62
C ASP A 144 -21.67 10.75 14.79
N ALA A 145 -21.77 10.77 13.46
CA ALA A 145 -20.71 10.20 12.63
C ALA A 145 -19.37 10.95 12.72
N ARG A 146 -19.42 12.29 12.83
CA ARG A 146 -18.22 13.11 13.04
C ARG A 146 -17.59 12.88 14.41
N GLU A 147 -18.41 12.70 15.45
CA GLU A 147 -17.93 12.41 16.81
C GLU A 147 -17.25 11.05 16.87
N LEU A 148 -17.85 10.03 16.23
CA LEU A 148 -17.24 8.70 16.14
C LEU A 148 -15.91 8.74 15.39
N GLU A 149 -15.84 9.44 14.25
CA GLU A 149 -14.58 9.58 13.51
C GLU A 149 -13.48 10.26 14.36
N ALA A 150 -13.82 11.33 15.08
CA ALA A 150 -12.89 11.99 16.00
C ALA A 150 -12.42 11.04 17.11
N ALA A 151 -13.34 10.30 17.73
CA ALA A 151 -13.01 9.33 18.78
C ALA A 151 -12.15 8.18 18.26
N ILE A 152 -12.36 7.72 17.02
CA ILE A 152 -11.53 6.72 16.32
C ILE A 152 -10.09 7.23 16.15
N ASP A 153 -9.94 8.48 15.73
CA ASP A 153 -8.63 9.13 15.55
C ASP A 153 -7.88 9.31 16.88
N GLU A 154 -8.55 9.86 17.90
CA GLU A 154 -8.01 10.03 19.25
C GLU A 154 -7.56 8.69 19.85
N ASN A 155 -8.34 7.64 19.61
CA ASN A 155 -8.00 6.28 19.99
C ASN A 155 -7.08 5.58 19.00
N ARG A 156 -6.46 6.29 18.05
CA ARG A 156 -5.48 5.79 17.08
C ARG A 156 -5.88 4.44 16.46
N VAL A 157 -7.17 4.19 16.28
CA VAL A 157 -7.70 3.03 15.55
C VAL A 157 -8.04 3.48 14.13
N CYS A 158 -8.46 2.53 13.29
CA CYS A 158 -8.72 2.81 11.88
C CYS A 158 -10.24 2.84 11.64
N GLY A 159 -10.71 3.86 10.94
CA GLY A 159 -12.09 3.98 10.51
C GLY A 159 -12.37 5.40 10.03
N GLY A 160 -13.64 5.68 9.72
CA GLY A 160 -14.07 7.00 9.31
C GLY A 160 -15.57 7.07 9.03
N MET A 161 -16.08 8.30 8.91
CA MET A 161 -17.41 8.56 8.39
C MET A 161 -17.42 8.41 6.86
N ILE A 162 -18.48 7.83 6.33
CA ILE A 162 -18.72 7.81 4.88
C ILE A 162 -19.07 9.22 4.41
N ARG A 163 -18.36 9.63 3.36
CA ARG A 163 -18.56 10.90 2.66
C ARG A 163 -18.96 10.63 1.22
N THR A 164 -19.72 11.54 0.62
CA THR A 164 -19.79 11.64 -0.85
C THR A 164 -18.50 12.24 -1.41
N HIS A 165 -18.28 12.16 -2.72
CA HIS A 165 -17.12 12.78 -3.35
C HIS A 165 -17.07 14.29 -3.12
N ASP A 166 -18.22 14.98 -3.24
CA ASP A 166 -18.32 16.42 -2.98
C ASP A 166 -18.01 16.77 -1.52
N GLU A 167 -18.48 15.97 -0.57
CA GLU A 167 -18.14 16.16 0.86
C GLU A 167 -16.65 16.00 1.09
N TRP A 168 -16.00 15.02 0.45
CA TRP A 168 -14.57 14.82 0.53
C TRP A 168 -13.79 16.00 -0.04
N LEU A 169 -14.12 16.45 -1.25
CA LEU A 169 -13.47 17.61 -1.87
C LEU A 169 -13.72 18.91 -1.09
N ASN A 170 -14.74 18.95 -0.22
CA ASN A 170 -14.99 20.07 0.68
C ASN A 170 -14.32 19.95 2.06
N GLU A 171 -13.89 18.74 2.45
CA GLU A 171 -13.12 18.49 3.68
C GLU A 171 -11.73 19.15 3.59
N PRO A 172 -11.23 19.83 4.65
CA PRO A 172 -9.91 20.46 4.61
C PRO A 172 -8.77 19.53 4.15
N HIS A 173 -8.78 18.28 4.59
CA HIS A 173 -7.78 17.31 4.14
C HIS A 173 -7.97 16.91 2.66
N GLY A 174 -9.20 16.65 2.23
CA GLY A 174 -9.50 16.31 0.83
C GLY A 174 -9.09 17.41 -0.14
N LYS A 175 -9.29 18.69 0.21
CA LYS A 175 -8.79 19.85 -0.57
C LYS A 175 -7.28 19.84 -0.76
N ILE A 176 -6.53 19.56 0.31
CA ILE A 176 -5.06 19.54 0.28
C ILE A 176 -4.57 18.41 -0.62
N ILE A 177 -5.11 17.20 -0.46
CA ILE A 177 -4.68 16.04 -1.25
C ILE A 177 -5.12 16.16 -2.71
N ALA A 178 -6.30 16.72 -3.00
CA ALA A 178 -6.76 16.92 -4.38
C ALA A 178 -5.88 17.92 -5.17
N ALA A 179 -5.20 18.84 -4.49
CA ALA A 179 -4.27 19.79 -5.10
C ALA A 179 -2.87 19.19 -5.36
N LYS A 180 -2.60 17.97 -4.86
CA LYS A 180 -1.30 17.31 -4.96
C LYS A 180 -1.26 16.32 -6.12
N PRO A 181 -0.06 16.06 -6.68
CA PRO A 181 0.10 14.97 -7.64
C PRO A 181 -0.10 13.62 -6.94
N THR A 182 -0.47 12.59 -7.70
CA THR A 182 -0.62 11.22 -7.18
C THR A 182 0.67 10.68 -6.55
N VAL A 183 1.83 11.14 -7.03
CA VAL A 183 3.15 10.81 -6.48
C VAL A 183 3.95 12.10 -6.39
N GLU A 184 4.49 12.37 -5.21
CA GLU A 184 5.38 13.50 -4.94
C GLU A 184 6.83 13.04 -5.02
N ILE A 185 7.65 13.74 -5.80
CA ILE A 185 9.11 13.55 -5.81
C ILE A 185 9.71 14.73 -5.05
N ILE A 186 10.36 14.42 -3.93
CA ILE A 186 10.97 15.41 -3.04
C ILE A 186 12.47 15.15 -3.01
N LYS A 187 13.27 16.20 -3.24
CA LYS A 187 14.73 16.12 -3.09
C LYS A 187 15.07 16.18 -1.61
N ILE A 188 15.65 15.11 -1.09
CA ILE A 188 15.99 14.94 0.34
C ILE A 188 17.49 15.09 0.64
N GLY A 189 18.32 15.23 -0.40
CA GLY A 189 19.77 15.40 -0.30
C GLY A 189 20.43 15.59 -1.66
N ASP A 190 21.71 15.94 -1.66
CA ASP A 190 22.55 15.99 -2.85
C ASP A 190 23.37 14.70 -2.98
N SER A 191 23.54 14.23 -4.21
CA SER A 191 24.47 13.15 -4.56
C SER A 191 24.84 13.26 -6.03
N GLU A 192 26.01 12.71 -6.39
CA GLU A 192 26.32 12.49 -7.79
C GLU A 192 25.37 11.44 -8.39
N PRO A 193 24.98 11.56 -9.68
CA PRO A 193 24.19 10.54 -10.35
C PRO A 193 24.92 9.20 -10.38
N GLU A 194 24.22 8.13 -10.02
CA GLU A 194 24.77 6.77 -10.09
C GLU A 194 24.35 6.09 -11.40
N PRO A 195 25.29 5.45 -12.11
CA PRO A 195 24.96 4.74 -13.35
C PRO A 195 24.10 3.52 -13.05
N MET A 196 23.17 3.20 -13.95
CA MET A 196 22.40 1.97 -13.84
C MET A 196 23.34 0.74 -13.87
N PRO A 197 23.25 -0.18 -12.89
CA PRO A 197 24.09 -1.37 -12.87
C PRO A 197 23.89 -2.25 -14.10
N ALA A 198 24.94 -2.92 -14.57
CA ALA A 198 24.83 -3.91 -15.64
C ALA A 198 23.98 -5.13 -15.20
N GLY A 199 23.37 -5.83 -16.16
CA GLY A 199 22.68 -7.09 -15.91
C GLY A 199 21.63 -7.45 -16.95
N GLU A 200 21.05 -8.63 -16.80
CA GLU A 200 20.17 -9.25 -17.82
C GLU A 200 18.69 -8.86 -17.69
N ARG A 201 18.31 -8.16 -16.61
CA ARG A 201 16.94 -7.67 -16.38
C ARG A 201 16.94 -6.16 -16.10
N PRO A 202 15.79 -5.47 -16.28
CA PRO A 202 15.70 -4.02 -16.12
C PRO A 202 16.24 -3.51 -14.78
N LEU A 203 15.96 -4.20 -13.68
CA LEU A 203 16.41 -3.83 -12.34
C LEU A 203 17.55 -4.71 -11.80
N SER A 204 18.20 -5.52 -12.64
CA SER A 204 19.38 -6.29 -12.19
C SER A 204 20.43 -5.38 -11.58
N GLY A 205 20.94 -5.78 -10.42
CA GLY A 205 21.94 -5.04 -9.65
C GLY A 205 21.38 -3.99 -8.69
N ILE A 206 20.09 -3.64 -8.80
CA ILE A 206 19.41 -2.75 -7.86
C ILE A 206 19.09 -3.51 -6.57
N LYS A 207 19.38 -2.90 -5.42
CA LYS A 207 19.10 -3.44 -4.09
C LYS A 207 18.03 -2.61 -3.39
N ALA A 208 16.98 -3.27 -2.90
CA ALA A 208 15.89 -2.60 -2.21
C ALA A 208 15.62 -3.20 -0.83
N LEU A 209 15.43 -2.34 0.15
CA LEU A 209 14.93 -2.69 1.48
C LEU A 209 13.43 -2.37 1.55
N ASP A 210 12.62 -3.39 1.81
CA ASP A 210 11.16 -3.28 1.89
C ASP A 210 10.69 -3.50 3.34
N LEU A 211 10.41 -2.41 4.05
CA LEU A 211 9.89 -2.43 5.43
C LEU A 211 8.37 -2.27 5.48
N THR A 212 7.72 -2.39 4.34
CA THR A 212 6.27 -2.23 4.23
C THR A 212 5.53 -3.50 4.67
N ARG A 213 4.22 -3.37 4.91
CA ARG A 213 3.35 -4.46 5.35
C ARG A 213 2.00 -4.43 4.66
N ILE A 214 1.25 -5.51 4.82
CA ILE A 214 -0.12 -5.69 4.32
C ILE A 214 -0.18 -5.86 2.79
N LEU A 215 -0.40 -4.81 2.00
CA LEU A 215 -0.64 -4.94 0.55
C LEU A 215 0.02 -3.83 -0.27
N ALA A 216 -0.37 -2.57 -0.07
CA ALA A 216 0.05 -1.46 -0.94
C ALA A 216 1.58 -1.33 -1.07
N GLY A 217 2.30 -1.31 0.06
CA GLY A 217 3.75 -1.26 0.04
C GLY A 217 4.41 -2.55 -0.44
N PRO A 218 3.98 -3.75 0.01
CA PRO A 218 4.60 -4.99 -0.45
C PRO A 218 4.50 -5.22 -1.96
N ILE A 219 3.46 -4.66 -2.62
CA ILE A 219 3.34 -4.64 -4.08
C ILE A 219 4.52 -3.87 -4.71
N THR A 220 4.95 -2.73 -4.15
CA THR A 220 6.14 -2.01 -4.63
C THR A 220 7.37 -2.91 -4.60
N GLY A 221 7.64 -3.56 -3.46
CA GLY A 221 8.78 -4.48 -3.34
C GLY A 221 8.68 -5.67 -4.29
N ARG A 222 7.48 -6.25 -4.45
CA ARG A 222 7.23 -7.34 -5.40
C ARG A 222 7.52 -6.92 -6.84
N THR A 223 7.02 -5.77 -7.27
CA THR A 223 7.25 -5.26 -8.63
C THR A 223 8.74 -5.05 -8.91
N LEU A 224 9.51 -4.54 -7.93
CA LEU A 224 10.97 -4.43 -8.08
C LEU A 224 11.63 -5.82 -8.28
N ALA A 225 11.24 -6.82 -7.48
CA ALA A 225 11.77 -8.18 -7.60
C ALA A 225 11.36 -8.87 -8.91
N GLU A 226 10.10 -8.69 -9.35
CA GLU A 226 9.57 -9.18 -10.63
C GLU A 226 10.34 -8.61 -11.84
N HIS A 227 11.06 -7.51 -11.69
CA HIS A 227 11.91 -6.93 -12.73
C HIS A 227 13.42 -7.08 -12.47
N GLY A 228 13.80 -7.85 -11.45
CA GLY A 228 15.16 -8.34 -11.24
C GLY A 228 15.99 -7.64 -10.16
N ALA A 229 15.39 -6.76 -9.35
CA ALA A 229 16.06 -6.21 -8.16
C ALA A 229 16.27 -7.29 -7.08
N ASP A 230 17.33 -7.14 -6.28
CA ASP A 230 17.51 -7.89 -5.02
C ASP A 230 16.73 -7.17 -3.91
N VAL A 231 15.56 -7.71 -3.59
CA VAL A 231 14.64 -7.09 -2.61
C VAL A 231 14.68 -7.88 -1.31
N LEU A 232 15.07 -7.22 -0.22
CA LEU A 232 15.03 -7.76 1.12
C LEU A 232 13.85 -7.15 1.89
N MET A 233 12.85 -7.98 2.16
CA MET A 233 11.76 -7.66 3.08
C MET A 233 12.27 -7.73 4.52
N VAL A 234 12.18 -6.61 5.24
CA VAL A 234 12.61 -6.52 6.64
C VAL A 234 11.36 -6.39 7.52
N SER A 235 11.20 -7.30 8.48
CA SER A 235 10.12 -7.26 9.46
C SER A 235 10.66 -7.56 10.86
N ALA A 236 9.78 -7.76 11.84
CA ALA A 236 10.14 -8.26 13.16
C ALA A 236 9.09 -9.26 13.65
N PRO A 237 9.45 -10.24 14.53
CA PRO A 237 8.52 -11.28 14.98
C PRO A 237 7.27 -10.74 15.68
N HIS A 238 7.38 -9.57 16.30
CA HIS A 238 6.28 -8.92 17.02
C HIS A 238 5.35 -8.11 16.10
N LEU A 239 5.74 -7.85 14.85
CA LEU A 239 4.92 -7.10 13.90
C LEU A 239 3.86 -8.04 13.30
N PRO A 240 2.57 -7.67 13.35
CA PRO A 240 1.52 -8.51 12.79
C PRO A 240 1.68 -8.63 11.27
N GLN A 241 1.50 -9.86 10.77
CA GLN A 241 1.47 -10.21 9.37
C GLN A 241 0.20 -11.01 9.06
N VAL A 242 -0.28 -10.86 7.83
CA VAL A 242 -1.34 -11.69 7.25
C VAL A 242 -0.67 -12.61 6.25
N TRP A 243 -0.56 -13.91 6.56
CA TRP A 243 0.33 -14.82 5.83
C TRP A 243 -0.09 -15.04 4.37
N SER A 244 -1.40 -15.04 4.10
CA SER A 244 -1.91 -15.06 2.73
C SER A 244 -1.45 -13.85 1.92
N TYR A 245 -1.33 -12.67 2.53
CA TYR A 245 -0.85 -11.48 1.83
C TYR A 245 0.66 -11.53 1.63
N VAL A 246 1.41 -11.99 2.63
CA VAL A 246 2.86 -12.21 2.50
C VAL A 246 3.14 -13.23 1.38
N GLY A 247 2.40 -14.33 1.33
CA GLY A 247 2.55 -15.33 0.27
C GLY A 247 2.30 -14.78 -1.14
N ASP A 248 1.26 -13.96 -1.30
CA ASP A 248 0.90 -13.34 -2.59
C ASP A 248 1.88 -12.22 -3.00
N THR A 249 2.32 -11.40 -2.05
CA THR A 249 3.10 -10.18 -2.32
C THR A 249 4.60 -10.32 -2.08
N SER A 250 5.12 -11.50 -1.73
CA SER A 250 6.55 -11.69 -1.44
C SER A 250 7.32 -12.63 -2.37
N HIS A 251 6.74 -13.07 -3.48
CA HIS A 251 7.52 -13.83 -4.45
C HIS A 251 8.64 -12.98 -5.06
N GLY A 252 9.80 -13.61 -5.24
CA GLY A 252 11.03 -12.93 -5.68
C GLY A 252 11.76 -12.15 -4.59
N LYS A 253 11.15 -11.90 -3.43
CA LYS A 253 11.80 -11.22 -2.29
C LYS A 253 12.52 -12.21 -1.38
N ARG A 254 13.63 -11.77 -0.79
CA ARG A 254 14.24 -12.38 0.40
C ARG A 254 13.58 -11.77 1.64
N SER A 255 13.72 -12.42 2.80
CA SER A 255 13.21 -11.83 4.06
C SER A 255 14.16 -12.05 5.22
N CYS A 256 14.14 -11.12 6.17
CA CYS A 256 14.81 -11.24 7.46
C CYS A 256 13.98 -10.61 8.58
N PHE A 257 14.38 -10.90 9.82
CA PHE A 257 13.87 -10.23 11.00
C PHE A 257 14.93 -9.32 11.60
N LEU A 258 14.58 -8.05 11.77
CA LEU A 258 15.33 -7.03 12.50
C LEU A 258 14.34 -6.27 13.38
N ASP A 259 14.49 -6.38 14.69
CA ASP A 259 13.60 -5.73 15.64
C ASP A 259 14.18 -4.37 16.06
N LEU A 260 13.63 -3.30 15.47
CA LEU A 260 14.11 -1.92 15.66
C LEU A 260 13.92 -1.36 17.09
N ARG A 261 13.48 -2.19 18.05
CA ARG A 261 13.56 -1.88 19.48
C ARG A 261 14.94 -2.20 20.06
N ASN A 262 15.72 -3.02 19.37
CA ASN A 262 17.08 -3.39 19.74
C ASN A 262 18.09 -2.55 18.95
N ASP A 263 19.03 -1.92 19.64
CA ASP A 263 20.00 -1.04 18.96
C ASP A 263 20.91 -1.82 17.99
N GLY A 264 21.30 -3.06 18.31
CA GLY A 264 22.09 -3.89 17.38
C GLY A 264 21.37 -4.25 16.08
N ASP A 265 20.04 -4.38 16.11
CA ASP A 265 19.24 -4.60 14.89
C ASP A 265 19.09 -3.31 14.09
N LYS A 266 19.06 -2.14 14.75
CA LYS A 266 19.12 -0.84 14.07
C LYS A 266 20.47 -0.65 13.38
N ASP A 267 21.57 -0.96 14.05
CA ASP A 267 22.91 -0.89 13.46
C ASP A 267 23.01 -1.80 12.23
N THR A 268 22.49 -3.02 12.34
CA THR A 268 22.43 -3.98 11.22
C THR A 268 21.60 -3.43 10.06
N LEU A 269 20.43 -2.84 10.34
CA LEU A 269 19.60 -2.22 9.30
C LEU A 269 20.31 -1.03 8.65
N LEU A 270 20.97 -0.19 9.43
CA LEU A 270 21.72 0.96 8.92
C LEU A 270 22.87 0.52 8.01
N ASP A 271 23.56 -0.57 8.35
CA ASP A 271 24.58 -1.15 7.49
C ASP A 271 24.01 -1.72 6.18
N LEU A 272 22.82 -2.32 6.22
CA LEU A 272 22.10 -2.71 5.01
C LEU A 272 21.72 -1.49 4.15
N VAL A 273 21.27 -0.39 4.77
CA VAL A 273 20.90 0.85 4.07
C VAL A 273 22.08 1.43 3.29
N LYS A 274 23.29 1.42 3.86
CA LYS A 274 24.51 1.91 3.18
C LYS A 274 24.80 1.17 1.87
N GLY A 275 24.31 -0.06 1.72
CA GLY A 275 24.45 -0.87 0.51
C GLY A 275 23.21 -0.93 -0.38
N ALA A 276 22.15 -0.19 -0.06
CA ALA A 276 20.88 -0.20 -0.79
C ALA A 276 20.74 1.01 -1.73
N ASP A 277 19.87 0.86 -2.73
CA ASP A 277 19.50 1.91 -3.67
C ASP A 277 18.09 2.44 -3.39
N VAL A 278 17.22 1.57 -2.88
CA VAL A 278 15.83 1.89 -2.55
C VAL A 278 15.51 1.47 -1.12
N PHE A 279 14.88 2.37 -0.36
CA PHE A 279 14.33 2.06 0.95
C PHE A 279 12.84 2.39 0.94
N SER A 280 11.99 1.40 1.21
CA SER A 280 10.53 1.56 1.20
C SER A 280 9.93 1.32 2.58
N GLN A 281 9.04 2.21 3.00
CA GLN A 281 8.34 2.10 4.27
C GLN A 281 6.89 2.58 4.18
N GLY A 282 6.04 2.04 5.06
CA GLY A 282 4.62 2.39 5.14
C GLY A 282 4.11 2.48 6.58
N TYR A 283 4.96 2.93 7.49
CA TYR A 283 4.57 3.23 8.87
C TYR A 283 3.81 4.56 8.92
N ARG A 284 3.13 4.82 10.04
CA ARG A 284 2.59 6.15 10.30
C ARG A 284 3.73 7.17 10.29
N PRO A 285 3.47 8.43 9.90
CA PRO A 285 4.47 9.49 9.94
C PRO A 285 5.24 9.51 11.26
N ASP A 286 6.51 9.85 11.16
CA ASP A 286 7.50 9.96 12.25
C ASP A 286 7.81 8.67 13.02
N THR A 287 7.10 7.56 12.80
CA THR A 287 7.32 6.33 13.59
C THR A 287 8.71 5.76 13.37
N ILE A 288 9.12 5.60 12.10
CA ILE A 288 10.43 5.04 11.79
C ILE A 288 11.55 6.11 11.79
N GLY A 289 11.18 7.39 11.58
CA GLY A 289 12.08 8.52 11.71
C GLY A 289 12.61 8.71 13.14
N GLN A 290 11.74 8.53 14.14
CA GLN A 290 12.15 8.50 15.56
C GLN A 290 13.13 7.36 15.90
N LEU A 291 13.21 6.34 15.05
CA LEU A 291 14.15 5.22 15.19
C LEU A 291 15.45 5.43 14.39
N GLY A 292 15.62 6.57 13.72
CA GLY A 292 16.81 6.90 12.93
C GLY A 292 16.70 6.61 11.43
N PHE A 293 15.52 6.22 10.93
CA PHE A 293 15.32 5.83 9.52
C PHE A 293 14.37 6.77 8.76
N GLY A 294 14.42 8.05 9.09
CA GLY A 294 13.74 9.12 8.35
C GLY A 294 14.45 9.46 7.03
N PRO A 295 13.77 10.14 6.10
CA PRO A 295 14.32 10.40 4.77
C PRO A 295 15.64 11.19 4.81
N GLU A 296 15.73 12.27 5.59
CA GLU A 296 16.94 13.09 5.69
C GLU A 296 18.10 12.32 6.33
N GLN A 297 17.80 11.55 7.40
CA GLN A 297 18.79 10.73 8.10
C GLN A 297 19.38 9.65 7.19
N LEU A 298 18.54 9.00 6.37
CA LEU A 298 19.01 7.98 5.44
C LEU A 298 19.69 8.57 4.21
N ALA A 299 19.29 9.77 3.77
CA ALA A 299 20.00 10.49 2.72
C ALA A 299 21.43 10.89 3.16
N GLU A 300 21.62 11.23 4.44
CA GLU A 300 22.95 11.47 5.01
C GLU A 300 23.77 10.17 5.10
N ALA A 301 23.17 9.08 5.56
CA ALA A 301 23.85 7.78 5.69
C ALA A 301 24.19 7.13 4.34
N ARG A 302 23.34 7.34 3.33
CA ARG A 302 23.47 6.84 1.96
C ARG A 302 23.03 7.93 0.97
N PRO A 303 23.93 8.86 0.59
CA PRO A 303 23.65 9.83 -0.47
C PRO A 303 23.25 9.10 -1.75
N GLY A 304 22.21 9.57 -2.45
CA GLY A 304 21.67 8.90 -3.65
C GLY A 304 20.57 7.86 -3.39
N LEU A 305 20.25 7.56 -2.12
CA LEU A 305 19.16 6.66 -1.77
C LEU A 305 17.80 7.17 -2.28
N ILE A 306 17.00 6.29 -2.87
CA ILE A 306 15.58 6.52 -3.15
C ILE A 306 14.76 6.10 -1.93
N TYR A 307 14.20 7.06 -1.22
CA TYR A 307 13.29 6.82 -0.10
C TYR A 307 11.83 6.82 -0.57
N VAL A 308 11.13 5.71 -0.40
CA VAL A 308 9.72 5.54 -0.75
C VAL A 308 8.89 5.51 0.53
N SER A 309 7.99 6.49 0.65
CA SER A 309 7.03 6.61 1.74
C SER A 309 5.61 6.36 1.24
N ILE A 310 4.88 5.45 1.88
CA ILE A 310 3.52 5.07 1.49
C ILE A 310 2.59 5.24 2.68
N SER A 311 1.61 6.14 2.57
CA SER A 311 0.60 6.36 3.62
C SER A 311 -0.80 6.46 3.03
N CYS A 312 -1.83 6.25 3.86
CA CYS A 312 -3.22 6.30 3.43
C CYS A 312 -3.72 7.73 3.13
N TYR A 313 -3.19 8.72 3.86
CA TYR A 313 -3.68 10.10 3.85
C TYR A 313 -2.64 11.09 3.31
N GLY A 314 -1.56 10.62 2.67
CA GLY A 314 -0.45 11.48 2.26
C GLY A 314 0.33 12.04 3.45
N ALA A 315 1.23 13.00 3.17
CA ALA A 315 2.11 13.60 4.17
C ALA A 315 1.52 14.88 4.82
N ASP A 316 0.45 15.44 4.26
CA ASP A 316 -0.03 16.78 4.61
C ASP A 316 -1.50 16.82 4.99
N GLY A 317 -1.88 17.90 5.66
CA GLY A 317 -3.24 18.19 6.06
C GLY A 317 -3.70 17.42 7.31
N PRO A 318 -4.94 17.67 7.78
CA PRO A 318 -5.37 17.26 9.12
C PRO A 318 -5.42 15.75 9.40
N PHE A 319 -5.42 14.90 8.38
CA PHE A 319 -5.50 13.44 8.54
C PHE A 319 -4.15 12.74 8.31
N SER A 320 -3.06 13.47 8.03
CA SER A 320 -1.77 12.85 7.65
C SER A 320 -1.21 11.90 8.71
N HIS A 321 -1.47 12.14 10.00
CA HIS A 321 -1.03 11.28 11.11
C HIS A 321 -1.84 9.99 11.28
N ARG A 322 -2.99 9.89 10.61
CA ARG A 322 -3.92 8.76 10.76
C ARG A 322 -3.37 7.53 10.04
N ALA A 323 -3.61 6.35 10.62
CA ALA A 323 -3.47 5.11 9.85
C ALA A 323 -4.74 4.89 9.04
N GLY A 324 -4.60 4.14 7.96
CA GLY A 324 -5.74 3.77 7.13
C GLY A 324 -5.56 2.42 6.47
N TRP A 325 -6.65 2.00 5.87
CA TRP A 325 -6.80 0.81 5.07
C TRP A 325 -7.52 1.22 3.79
N GLU A 326 -7.41 0.40 2.77
CA GLU A 326 -8.00 0.67 1.46
C GLU A 326 -9.51 0.93 1.56
N GLN A 327 -10.25 0.19 2.39
CA GLN A 327 -11.69 0.41 2.61
C GLN A 327 -11.99 1.78 3.21
N ILE A 328 -11.07 2.33 4.00
CA ILE A 328 -11.21 3.67 4.58
C ILE A 328 -10.98 4.73 3.49
N ALA A 329 -10.00 4.53 2.60
CA ALA A 329 -9.85 5.41 1.45
C ALA A 329 -11.13 5.41 0.60
N GLN A 330 -11.76 4.24 0.38
CA GLN A 330 -13.02 4.17 -0.38
C GLN A 330 -14.17 4.96 0.27
N ILE A 331 -14.38 4.81 1.58
CA ILE A 331 -15.49 5.50 2.26
C ILE A 331 -15.26 7.00 2.45
N MET A 332 -14.00 7.43 2.60
CA MET A 332 -13.67 8.83 2.84
C MET A 332 -13.70 9.65 1.55
N THR A 333 -13.34 9.05 0.40
CA THR A 333 -13.18 9.76 -0.88
C THR A 333 -14.45 9.83 -1.74
N GLY A 334 -15.52 9.13 -1.34
CA GLY A 334 -16.78 9.07 -2.10
C GLY A 334 -17.00 7.77 -2.87
N ILE A 335 -15.96 6.98 -3.13
CA ILE A 335 -16.05 5.75 -3.92
C ILE A 335 -17.14 4.81 -3.40
N ALA A 336 -17.19 4.58 -2.09
CA ALA A 336 -18.17 3.67 -1.50
C ALA A 336 -19.60 4.26 -1.46
N ALA A 337 -19.77 5.59 -1.57
CA ALA A 337 -21.07 6.23 -1.62
C ALA A 337 -21.67 6.23 -3.05
N GLU A 338 -20.83 6.02 -4.06
CA GLU A 338 -21.18 5.98 -5.49
C GLU A 338 -21.36 4.55 -6.04
N GLU A 339 -21.05 3.52 -5.24
CA GLU A 339 -21.34 2.11 -5.50
C GLU A 339 -22.77 1.72 -5.10
#